data_AF-A0A1X0R2K5-F1
#
_entry.id   AF-A0A1X0R2K5-F1
#
_cell.length_a   1.000
_cell.length_b   1.000
_cell.length_c   1.000
_cell.angle_alpha   90.00
_cell.angle_beta   90.00
_cell.angle_gamma   90.00
#
_symmetry.space_group_name_H-M   'P 1'
#
loop_
_entity.id
_entity.type
_entity.pdbx_description
1 polymer ?
#
loop_
_entity_poly.entity_id
_entity_poly.type
_entity_poly.pdbx_seq_one_letter_code
_entity_poly.pdbx_strand_id
1 'polypeptide(L)'
;MKDTNERQKQEIEELKKALQKLEQEKNQCENEKEDQRLQIQELEQLLEEERQTYEHNRQSLLNEAKIKDNLADIRIAGLEEDWKGKISDLQRALEEETRTLNELRLRHDAEISDLRFEHDTRLREKVEAINNEKRELALLVDQLREDLASVNQSLEEEREKYEERLTELQTEIAESERAKDEIKLLQQQTRMMVNRAQEDWTMKNEELKRIKDEQMIVRSAIAELLSRYMGEGAQITENTDLEPIIRAFQQNLDQFTAQANLTQENYENLEQEAADLNQRYQELLETHQEWRPIAIGMAEKLEDYRKMMLYEIINQFQIPADEAELNILSRKITPSEDDAAMWNEILQLASSIDHQNITRRLRKRVKEVHELARQYKKDYKELKGIKRNLIHRKTSI
;
A
#
# COMPACT_ATOMS: atom_id res chain seq x y z
N MET A 1 3.47 -56.64 -223.64
CA MET A 1 4.62 -56.92 -222.75
C MET A 1 5.12 -55.60 -222.18
N LYS A 2 5.33 -55.51 -220.85
CA LYS A 2 5.95 -54.43 -220.03
C LYS A 2 5.08 -53.50 -219.13
N ASP A 3 3.81 -53.81 -218.86
CA ASP A 3 2.95 -53.03 -217.92
C ASP A 3 2.84 -53.59 -216.47
N THR A 4 3.71 -54.52 -216.07
CA THR A 4 3.66 -55.19 -214.74
C THR A 4 4.84 -54.87 -213.82
N ASN A 5 5.80 -54.02 -214.23
CA ASN A 5 7.05 -53.79 -213.48
C ASN A 5 7.07 -52.46 -212.68
N GLU A 6 6.07 -51.59 -212.81
CA GLU A 6 6.01 -50.31 -212.07
C GLU A 6 5.18 -50.39 -210.77
N ARG A 7 4.19 -51.28 -210.66
CA ARG A 7 3.40 -51.44 -209.43
C ARG A 7 4.15 -52.15 -208.28
N GLN A 8 5.07 -53.07 -208.59
CA GLN A 8 5.83 -53.79 -207.56
C GLN A 8 6.94 -52.97 -206.90
N LYS A 9 7.35 -51.84 -207.49
CA LYS A 9 8.35 -50.94 -206.87
C LYS A 9 7.75 -50.03 -205.80
N GLN A 10 6.50 -49.58 -205.95
CA GLN A 10 5.87 -48.67 -204.98
C GLN A 10 5.50 -49.37 -203.65
N GLU A 11 5.06 -50.63 -203.67
CA GLU A 11 4.74 -51.38 -202.43
C GLU A 11 5.97 -51.68 -201.55
N ILE A 12 7.14 -51.92 -202.16
CA ILE A 12 8.38 -52.18 -201.41
C ILE A 12 8.89 -50.91 -200.70
N GLU A 13 8.64 -49.73 -201.28
CA GLU A 13 9.07 -48.46 -200.72
C GLU A 13 8.23 -48.03 -199.49
N GLU A 14 6.94 -48.36 -199.48
CA GLU A 14 6.05 -48.08 -198.34
C GLU A 14 6.33 -49.01 -197.14
N LEU A 15 6.60 -50.30 -197.39
CA LEU A 15 6.95 -51.24 -196.31
C LEU A 15 8.27 -50.90 -195.63
N LYS A 16 9.26 -50.37 -196.36
CA LYS A 16 10.53 -49.89 -195.77
C LYS A 16 10.32 -48.71 -194.83
N LYS A 17 9.43 -47.77 -195.17
CA LYS A 17 9.11 -46.63 -194.30
C LYS A 17 8.39 -47.05 -193.02
N ALA A 18 7.49 -48.03 -193.09
CA ALA A 18 6.79 -48.55 -191.92
C ALA A 18 7.75 -49.24 -190.92
N LEU A 19 8.68 -50.05 -191.42
CA LEU A 19 9.71 -50.72 -190.61
C LEU A 19 10.63 -49.72 -189.91
N GLN A 20 11.06 -48.68 -190.63
CA GLN A 20 11.96 -47.67 -190.07
C GLN A 20 11.31 -46.84 -188.94
N LYS A 21 9.99 -46.62 -189.01
CA LYS A 21 9.24 -45.89 -188.00
C LYS A 21 9.05 -46.70 -186.70
N LEU A 22 8.79 -48.00 -186.84
CA LEU A 22 8.61 -48.92 -185.72
C LEU A 22 9.93 -49.15 -184.96
N GLU A 23 11.06 -49.14 -185.68
CA GLU A 23 12.40 -49.23 -185.09
C GLU A 23 12.80 -47.95 -184.34
N GLN A 24 12.35 -46.78 -184.79
CA GLN A 24 12.52 -45.52 -184.06
C GLN A 24 11.67 -45.47 -182.77
N GLU A 25 10.41 -45.90 -182.83
CA GLU A 25 9.52 -45.94 -181.65
C GLU A 25 10.02 -46.96 -180.60
N LYS A 26 10.55 -48.11 -181.04
CA LYS A 26 11.17 -49.09 -180.12
C LYS A 26 12.38 -48.50 -179.41
N ASN A 27 13.28 -47.84 -180.14
CA ASN A 27 14.48 -47.22 -179.55
C ASN A 27 14.12 -46.07 -178.59
N GLN A 28 13.07 -45.29 -178.88
CA GLN A 28 12.59 -44.27 -177.94
C GLN A 28 12.07 -44.89 -176.64
N CYS A 29 11.28 -45.96 -176.72
CA CYS A 29 10.74 -46.62 -175.53
C CYS A 29 11.82 -47.35 -174.71
N GLU A 30 12.86 -47.89 -175.36
CA GLU A 30 14.03 -48.46 -174.68
C GLU A 30 14.84 -47.38 -173.96
N ASN A 31 15.09 -46.23 -174.59
CA ASN A 31 15.77 -45.10 -173.95
C ASN A 31 14.99 -44.53 -172.76
N GLU A 32 13.67 -44.36 -172.88
CA GLU A 32 12.84 -43.88 -171.76
C GLU A 32 12.84 -44.84 -170.57
N LYS A 33 12.88 -46.14 -170.81
CA LYS A 33 13.02 -47.14 -169.74
C LYS A 33 14.40 -47.09 -169.09
N GLU A 34 15.44 -46.83 -169.86
CA GLU A 34 16.81 -46.72 -169.35
C GLU A 34 16.99 -45.43 -168.51
N ASP A 35 16.42 -44.31 -168.96
CA ASP A 35 16.36 -43.05 -168.20
C ASP A 35 15.58 -43.21 -166.89
N GLN A 36 14.41 -43.88 -166.92
CA GLN A 36 13.66 -44.19 -165.69
C GLN A 36 14.45 -45.07 -164.73
N ARG A 37 15.23 -46.02 -165.26
CA ARG A 37 16.05 -46.92 -164.45
C ARG A 37 17.20 -46.18 -163.78
N LEU A 38 17.85 -45.27 -164.50
CA LEU A 38 18.87 -44.36 -163.96
C LEU A 38 18.29 -43.45 -162.88
N GLN A 39 17.12 -42.87 -163.11
CA GLN A 39 16.46 -41.99 -162.15
C GLN A 39 16.04 -42.72 -160.86
N ILE A 40 15.58 -43.97 -160.96
CA ILE A 40 15.32 -44.83 -159.80
C ILE A 40 16.61 -45.09 -159.03
N GLN A 41 17.71 -45.40 -159.73
CA GLN A 41 18.99 -45.68 -159.10
C GLN A 41 19.56 -44.45 -158.37
N GLU A 42 19.40 -43.25 -158.93
CA GLU A 42 19.77 -41.99 -158.27
C GLU A 42 18.91 -41.74 -157.02
N LEU A 43 17.59 -41.97 -157.09
CA LEU A 43 16.69 -41.81 -155.94
C LEU A 43 16.99 -42.83 -154.84
N GLU A 44 17.30 -44.08 -155.20
CA GLU A 44 17.72 -45.12 -154.24
C GLU A 44 19.04 -44.73 -153.56
N GLN A 45 19.98 -44.16 -154.31
CA GLN A 45 21.25 -43.68 -153.75
C GLN A 45 21.02 -42.50 -152.77
N LEU A 46 20.20 -41.52 -153.14
CA LEU A 46 19.84 -40.40 -152.27
C LEU A 46 19.12 -40.86 -150.99
N LEU A 47 18.19 -41.81 -151.10
CA LEU A 47 17.50 -42.40 -149.95
C LEU A 47 18.46 -43.15 -149.02
N GLU A 48 19.43 -43.86 -149.58
CA GLU A 48 20.46 -44.55 -148.78
C GLU A 48 21.41 -43.55 -148.10
N GLU A 49 21.79 -42.47 -148.78
CA GLU A 49 22.59 -41.37 -148.21
C GLU A 49 21.83 -40.66 -147.08
N GLU A 50 20.54 -40.36 -147.25
CA GLU A 50 19.69 -39.82 -146.18
C GLU A 50 19.61 -40.79 -145.00
N ARG A 51 19.36 -42.09 -145.26
CA ARG A 51 19.32 -43.11 -144.21
C ARG A 51 20.62 -43.17 -143.42
N GLN A 52 21.76 -43.18 -144.09
CA GLN A 52 23.08 -43.18 -143.46
C GLN A 52 23.30 -41.92 -142.62
N THR A 53 22.86 -40.76 -143.11
CA THR A 53 22.94 -39.49 -142.39
C THR A 53 22.08 -39.50 -141.12
N TYR A 54 20.86 -40.04 -141.19
CA TYR A 54 19.99 -40.23 -140.03
C TYR A 54 20.58 -41.23 -139.02
N GLU A 55 21.13 -42.35 -139.48
CA GLU A 55 21.78 -43.34 -138.62
C GLU A 55 22.99 -42.73 -137.91
N HIS A 56 23.81 -41.96 -138.64
CA HIS A 56 24.95 -41.23 -138.07
C HIS A 56 24.50 -40.19 -137.03
N ASN A 57 23.50 -39.37 -137.35
CA ASN A 57 22.96 -38.37 -136.42
C ASN A 57 22.35 -39.02 -135.17
N ARG A 58 21.63 -40.13 -135.32
CA ARG A 58 21.08 -40.91 -134.21
C ARG A 58 22.19 -41.44 -133.30
N GLN A 59 23.25 -42.01 -133.88
CA GLN A 59 24.40 -42.50 -133.12
C GLN A 59 25.15 -41.34 -132.42
N SER A 60 25.32 -40.21 -133.11
CA SER A 60 25.96 -39.01 -132.56
C SER A 60 25.20 -38.45 -131.36
N LEU A 61 23.87 -38.27 -131.46
CA LEU A 61 23.02 -37.83 -130.35
C LEU A 61 23.03 -38.82 -129.17
N LEU A 62 23.01 -40.13 -129.46
CA LEU A 62 23.09 -41.16 -128.43
C LEU A 62 24.43 -41.11 -127.70
N ASN A 63 25.53 -40.88 -128.43
CA ASN A 63 26.85 -40.71 -127.83
C ASN A 63 26.95 -39.44 -127.01
N GLU A 64 26.39 -38.31 -127.49
CA GLU A 64 26.33 -37.06 -126.73
C GLU A 64 25.52 -37.22 -125.44
N ALA A 65 24.36 -37.90 -125.49
CA ALA A 65 23.55 -38.20 -124.31
C ALA A 65 24.33 -39.04 -123.28
N LYS A 66 25.02 -40.10 -123.73
CA LYS A 66 25.89 -40.92 -122.87
C LYS A 66 27.04 -40.12 -122.25
N ILE A 67 27.67 -39.22 -123.02
CA ILE A 67 28.74 -38.36 -122.50
C ILE A 67 28.18 -37.42 -121.42
N LYS A 68 27.02 -36.80 -121.66
CA LYS A 68 26.37 -35.92 -120.67
C LYS A 68 25.97 -36.67 -119.39
N ASP A 69 25.47 -37.89 -119.53
CA ASP A 69 25.12 -38.78 -118.40
C ASP A 69 26.36 -39.10 -117.56
N ASN A 70 27.44 -39.56 -118.20
CA ASN A 70 28.72 -39.83 -117.53
C ASN A 70 29.29 -38.57 -116.84
N LEU A 71 29.17 -37.39 -117.45
CA LEU A 71 29.60 -36.13 -116.84
C LEU A 71 28.74 -35.74 -115.63
N ALA A 72 27.44 -36.00 -115.67
CA ALA A 72 26.55 -35.79 -114.54
C ALA A 72 26.91 -36.71 -113.37
N ASP A 73 27.18 -37.99 -113.64
CA ASP A 73 27.62 -38.97 -112.63
C ASP A 73 28.94 -38.57 -111.98
N ILE A 74 29.94 -38.15 -112.76
CA ILE A 74 31.21 -37.65 -112.22
C ILE A 74 30.98 -36.42 -111.34
N ARG A 75 30.10 -35.50 -111.75
CA ARG A 75 29.79 -34.30 -110.97
C ARG A 75 29.06 -34.63 -109.66
N ILE A 76 28.12 -35.56 -109.69
CA ILE A 76 27.42 -36.05 -108.50
C ILE A 76 28.42 -36.71 -107.55
N ALA A 77 29.28 -37.60 -108.06
CA ALA A 77 30.30 -38.27 -107.26
C ALA A 77 31.27 -37.28 -106.60
N GLY A 78 31.73 -36.26 -107.33
CA GLY A 78 32.58 -35.20 -106.77
C GLY A 78 31.87 -34.40 -105.67
N LEU A 79 30.60 -34.04 -105.87
CA LEU A 79 29.81 -33.37 -104.83
C LEU A 79 29.59 -34.27 -103.61
N GLU A 80 29.31 -35.55 -103.80
CA GLU A 80 29.17 -36.51 -102.71
C GLU A 80 30.46 -36.67 -101.92
N GLU A 81 31.62 -36.70 -102.59
CA GLU A 81 32.93 -36.75 -101.95
C GLU A 81 33.21 -35.46 -101.16
N ASP A 82 32.94 -34.28 -101.73
CA ASP A 82 33.05 -32.99 -101.04
C ASP A 82 32.15 -32.93 -99.79
N TRP A 83 30.89 -33.40 -99.90
CA TRP A 83 29.96 -33.42 -98.77
C TRP A 83 30.38 -34.44 -97.72
N LYS A 84 30.86 -35.63 -98.12
CA LYS A 84 31.42 -36.62 -97.20
C LYS A 84 32.63 -36.05 -96.45
N GLY A 85 33.53 -35.35 -97.16
CA GLY A 85 34.66 -34.64 -96.57
C GLY A 85 34.21 -33.61 -95.53
N LYS A 86 33.27 -32.72 -95.89
CA LYS A 86 32.70 -31.73 -94.98
C LYS A 86 32.02 -32.35 -93.75
N ILE A 87 31.27 -33.44 -93.93
CA ILE A 87 30.62 -34.15 -92.82
C ILE A 87 31.69 -34.73 -91.89
N SER A 88 32.74 -35.35 -92.44
CA SER A 88 33.83 -35.91 -91.64
C SER A 88 34.58 -34.81 -90.86
N ASP A 89 34.83 -33.66 -91.47
CA ASP A 89 35.46 -32.52 -90.79
C ASP A 89 34.59 -31.94 -89.68
N LEU A 90 33.28 -31.79 -89.91
CA LEU A 90 32.34 -31.34 -88.88
C LEU A 90 32.19 -32.35 -87.73
N GLN A 91 32.19 -33.65 -88.03
CA GLN A 91 32.17 -34.70 -87.00
C GLN A 91 33.43 -34.63 -86.13
N ARG A 92 34.61 -34.51 -86.75
CA ARG A 92 35.87 -34.34 -86.03
C ARG A 92 35.88 -33.08 -85.15
N ALA A 93 35.44 -31.94 -85.69
CA ALA A 93 35.35 -30.70 -84.92
C ALA A 93 34.38 -30.83 -83.72
N LEU A 94 33.24 -31.51 -83.91
CA LEU A 94 32.29 -31.76 -82.82
C LEU A 94 32.87 -32.70 -81.75
N GLU A 95 33.60 -33.73 -82.15
CA GLU A 95 34.29 -34.63 -81.21
C GLU A 95 35.37 -33.88 -80.41
N GLU A 96 36.14 -33.01 -81.06
CA GLU A 96 37.15 -32.18 -80.41
C GLU A 96 36.52 -31.21 -79.42
N GLU A 97 35.47 -30.47 -79.79
CA GLU A 97 34.71 -29.60 -78.88
C GLU A 97 34.09 -30.37 -77.70
N THR A 98 33.59 -31.58 -77.95
CA THR A 98 33.03 -32.41 -76.88
C THR A 98 34.13 -32.87 -75.91
N ARG A 99 35.32 -33.19 -76.41
CA ARG A 99 36.48 -33.54 -75.58
C ARG A 99 36.95 -32.35 -74.75
N THR A 100 37.15 -31.17 -75.37
CA THR A 100 37.59 -29.97 -74.65
C THR A 100 36.58 -29.55 -73.59
N LEU A 101 35.28 -29.62 -73.89
CA LEU A 101 34.22 -29.30 -72.94
C LEU A 101 34.20 -30.27 -71.76
N ASN A 102 34.41 -31.57 -72.00
CA ASN A 102 34.51 -32.57 -70.93
C ASN A 102 35.76 -32.36 -70.06
N GLU A 103 36.91 -32.02 -70.66
CA GLU A 103 38.12 -31.68 -69.90
C GLU A 103 37.92 -30.43 -69.04
N LEU A 104 37.27 -29.40 -69.56
CA LEU A 104 36.93 -28.19 -68.80
C LEU A 104 35.97 -28.50 -67.65
N ARG A 105 34.96 -29.35 -67.88
CA ARG A 105 34.06 -29.80 -66.81
C ARG A 105 34.81 -30.52 -65.70
N LEU A 106 35.70 -31.46 -66.04
CA LEU A 106 36.51 -32.17 -65.05
C LEU A 106 37.40 -31.22 -64.24
N ARG A 107 38.00 -30.20 -64.89
CA ARG A 107 38.80 -29.18 -64.19
C ARG A 107 37.95 -28.34 -63.25
N HIS A 108 36.78 -27.88 -63.69
CA HIS A 108 35.86 -27.12 -62.82
C HIS A 108 35.35 -27.96 -61.66
N ASP A 109 35.03 -29.23 -61.87
CA ASP A 109 34.59 -30.13 -60.80
C ASP A 109 35.70 -30.35 -59.76
N ALA A 110 36.95 -30.48 -60.21
CA ALA A 110 38.11 -30.56 -59.32
C ALA A 110 38.32 -29.26 -58.53
N GLU A 111 38.28 -28.10 -59.19
CA GLU A 111 38.41 -26.79 -58.53
C GLU A 111 37.29 -26.54 -57.51
N ILE A 112 36.04 -26.90 -57.84
CA ILE A 112 34.91 -26.83 -56.90
C ILE A 112 35.15 -27.74 -55.70
N SER A 113 35.67 -28.95 -55.91
CA SER A 113 35.99 -29.88 -54.83
C SER A 113 37.08 -29.33 -53.90
N ASP A 114 38.15 -28.77 -54.47
CA ASP A 114 39.25 -28.17 -53.70
C ASP A 114 38.78 -26.95 -52.91
N LEU A 115 37.99 -26.06 -53.53
CA LEU A 115 37.41 -24.89 -52.86
C LEU A 115 36.46 -25.29 -51.73
N ARG A 116 35.65 -26.34 -51.92
CA ARG A 116 34.79 -26.88 -50.86
C ARG A 116 35.62 -27.41 -49.70
N PHE A 117 36.67 -28.17 -50.00
CA PHE A 117 37.56 -28.72 -48.98
C PHE A 117 38.29 -27.63 -48.19
N GLU A 118 38.81 -26.61 -48.86
CA GLU A 118 39.41 -25.44 -48.20
C GLU A 118 38.41 -24.70 -47.32
N HIS A 119 37.20 -24.46 -47.83
CA HIS A 119 36.15 -23.77 -47.10
C HIS A 119 35.73 -24.55 -45.84
N ASP A 120 35.51 -25.86 -45.96
CA ASP A 120 35.14 -26.72 -44.83
C ASP A 120 36.26 -26.81 -43.78
N THR A 121 37.51 -26.75 -44.21
CA THR A 121 38.67 -26.71 -43.30
C THR A 121 38.74 -25.38 -42.57
N ARG A 122 38.63 -24.25 -43.27
CA ARG A 122 38.59 -22.91 -42.64
C ARG A 122 37.39 -22.75 -41.69
N LEU A 123 36.24 -23.32 -42.04
CA LEU A 123 35.07 -23.32 -41.15
C LEU A 123 35.34 -24.12 -39.87
N ARG A 124 35.93 -25.31 -39.98
CA ARG A 124 36.28 -26.11 -38.80
C ARG A 124 37.26 -25.38 -37.89
N GLU A 125 38.31 -24.79 -38.44
CA GLU A 125 39.29 -23.99 -37.69
C GLU A 125 38.63 -22.81 -36.96
N LYS A 126 37.73 -22.07 -37.64
CA LYS A 126 36.99 -20.96 -37.02
C LYS A 126 36.06 -21.43 -35.90
N VAL A 127 35.37 -22.55 -36.08
CA VAL A 127 34.49 -23.12 -35.05
C VAL A 127 35.30 -23.57 -33.84
N GLU A 128 36.46 -24.17 -34.05
CA GLU A 128 37.36 -24.59 -32.99
C GLU A 128 37.92 -23.39 -32.21
N ALA A 129 38.35 -22.32 -32.91
CA ALA A 129 38.78 -21.08 -32.28
C ALA A 129 37.67 -20.45 -31.40
N ILE A 130 36.45 -20.34 -31.93
CA ILE A 130 35.29 -19.82 -31.17
C ILE A 130 34.99 -20.68 -29.94
N ASN A 131 35.09 -22.01 -30.05
CA ASN A 131 34.86 -22.90 -28.92
C ASN A 131 35.93 -22.76 -27.84
N ASN A 132 37.20 -22.55 -28.24
CA ASN A 132 38.29 -22.29 -27.31
C ASN A 132 38.09 -20.95 -26.58
N GLU A 133 37.80 -19.87 -27.31
CA GLU A 133 37.47 -18.56 -26.71
C GLU A 133 36.28 -18.64 -25.76
N LYS A 134 35.21 -19.36 -26.15
CA LYS A 134 34.04 -19.58 -25.28
C LYS A 134 34.42 -20.30 -23.99
N ARG A 135 35.33 -21.26 -24.05
CA ARG A 135 35.82 -22.01 -22.88
C ARG A 135 36.66 -21.12 -21.96
N GLU A 136 37.57 -20.31 -22.52
CA GLU A 136 38.38 -19.36 -21.76
C GLU A 136 37.51 -18.32 -21.06
N LEU A 137 36.52 -17.76 -21.78
CA LEU A 137 35.56 -16.82 -21.20
C LEU A 137 34.72 -17.46 -20.09
N ALA A 138 34.32 -18.73 -20.23
CA ALA A 138 33.60 -19.44 -19.17
C ALA A 138 34.46 -19.57 -17.89
N LEU A 139 35.73 -19.94 -18.02
CA LEU A 139 36.66 -20.00 -16.88
C LEU A 139 36.85 -18.64 -16.22
N LEU A 140 37.00 -17.57 -17.01
CA LEU A 140 37.14 -16.22 -16.49
C LEU A 140 35.88 -15.77 -15.71
N VAL A 141 34.68 -16.08 -16.24
CA VAL A 141 33.42 -15.76 -15.55
C VAL A 141 33.31 -16.50 -14.23
N ASP A 142 33.69 -17.78 -14.17
CA ASP A 142 33.66 -18.54 -12.93
C ASP A 142 34.67 -18.00 -11.91
N GLN A 143 35.87 -17.63 -12.34
CA GLN A 143 36.86 -16.99 -11.47
C GLN A 143 36.38 -15.62 -10.93
N LEU A 144 35.77 -14.80 -11.77
CA LEU A 144 35.19 -13.51 -11.34
C LEU A 144 34.03 -13.71 -10.34
N ARG A 145 33.26 -14.80 -10.46
CA ARG A 145 32.20 -15.13 -9.50
C ARG A 145 32.78 -15.53 -8.15
N GLU A 146 33.87 -16.31 -8.14
CA GLU A 146 34.58 -16.67 -6.92
C GLU A 146 35.19 -15.43 -6.24
N ASP A 147 35.86 -14.57 -7.00
CA ASP A 147 36.43 -13.31 -6.50
C ASP A 147 35.33 -12.41 -5.89
N LEU A 148 34.19 -12.27 -6.57
CA LEU A 148 33.06 -11.48 -6.09
C LEU A 148 32.45 -12.07 -4.82
N ALA A 149 32.33 -13.40 -4.73
CA ALA A 149 31.87 -14.07 -3.51
C ALA A 149 32.82 -13.82 -2.33
N SER A 150 34.13 -13.91 -2.57
CA SER A 150 35.19 -13.62 -1.59
C SER A 150 35.12 -12.17 -1.08
N VAL A 151 35.00 -11.20 -1.99
CA VAL A 151 34.85 -9.78 -1.63
C VAL A 151 33.58 -9.54 -0.81
N ASN A 152 32.45 -10.12 -1.21
CA ASN A 152 31.21 -9.99 -0.46
C ASN A 152 31.32 -10.58 0.94
N GLN A 153 31.97 -11.73 1.09
CA GLN A 153 32.22 -12.33 2.40
C GLN A 153 33.08 -11.41 3.28
N SER A 154 34.18 -10.87 2.73
CA SER A 154 35.04 -9.94 3.46
C SER A 154 34.30 -8.68 3.90
N LEU A 155 33.42 -8.14 3.06
CA LEU A 155 32.61 -6.96 3.39
C LEU A 155 31.57 -7.27 4.48
N GLU A 156 30.98 -8.47 4.46
CA GLU A 156 30.05 -8.92 5.51
C GLU A 156 30.75 -9.02 6.86
N GLU A 157 31.94 -9.63 6.89
CA GLU A 157 32.76 -9.75 8.10
C GLU A 157 33.20 -8.38 8.65
N GLU A 158 33.52 -7.42 7.78
CA GLU A 158 33.80 -6.04 8.21
C GLU A 158 32.54 -5.35 8.75
N ARG A 159 31.38 -5.53 8.10
CA ARG A 159 30.12 -4.95 8.58
C ARG A 159 29.77 -5.45 9.97
N GLU A 160 29.90 -6.75 10.21
CA GLU A 160 29.65 -7.38 11.52
C GLU A 160 30.57 -6.79 12.61
N LYS A 161 31.88 -6.66 12.34
CA LYS A 161 32.83 -6.02 13.27
C LYS A 161 32.47 -4.56 13.57
N TYR A 162 32.02 -3.81 12.57
CA TYR A 162 31.59 -2.43 12.79
C TYR A 162 30.28 -2.34 13.57
N GLU A 163 29.33 -3.26 13.34
CA GLU A 163 28.09 -3.35 14.12
C GLU A 163 28.40 -3.69 15.59
N GLU A 164 29.25 -4.68 15.85
CA GLU A 164 29.73 -5.01 17.20
C GLU A 164 30.36 -3.78 17.87
N ARG A 165 31.30 -3.11 17.18
CA ARG A 165 31.95 -1.91 17.74
C ARG A 165 30.97 -0.78 18.03
N LEU A 166 29.92 -0.64 17.22
CA LEU A 166 28.88 0.36 17.42
C LEU A 166 28.04 0.03 18.65
N THR A 167 27.72 -1.25 18.88
CA THR A 167 27.03 -1.69 20.10
C THR A 167 27.88 -1.45 21.36
N GLU A 168 29.19 -1.74 21.32
CA GLU A 168 30.11 -1.43 22.42
C GLU A 168 30.12 0.07 22.74
N LEU A 169 30.26 0.93 21.72
CA LEU A 169 30.24 2.38 21.90
C LEU A 169 28.90 2.88 22.48
N GLN A 170 27.77 2.30 22.07
CA GLN A 170 26.47 2.64 22.65
C GLN A 170 26.40 2.28 24.13
N THR A 171 26.97 1.13 24.52
CA THR A 171 27.06 0.74 25.95
C THR A 171 27.96 1.68 26.74
N GLU A 172 29.13 2.05 26.22
CA GLU A 172 30.05 3.01 26.85
C GLU A 172 29.39 4.39 27.04
N ILE A 173 28.64 4.86 26.03
CA ILE A 173 27.87 6.13 26.13
C ILE A 173 26.81 6.03 27.23
N ALA A 174 26.03 4.96 27.25
CA ALA A 174 24.99 4.77 28.26
C ALA A 174 25.56 4.69 29.69
N GLU A 175 26.72 4.04 29.86
CA GLU A 175 27.44 4.00 31.13
C GLU A 175 27.98 5.37 31.54
N SER A 176 28.53 6.13 30.58
CA SER A 176 28.98 7.51 30.81
C SER A 176 27.84 8.43 31.24
N GLU A 177 26.67 8.30 30.62
CA GLU A 177 25.47 9.06 30.99
C GLU A 177 24.99 8.71 32.42
N ARG A 178 24.97 7.41 32.77
CA ARG A 178 24.65 6.98 34.15
C ARG A 178 25.63 7.57 35.16
N ALA A 179 26.93 7.51 34.89
CA ALA A 179 27.95 8.09 35.77
C ALA A 179 27.78 9.61 35.92
N LYS A 180 27.44 10.31 34.84
CA LYS A 180 27.15 11.75 34.87
C LYS A 180 25.95 12.08 35.76
N ASP A 181 24.90 11.28 35.71
CA ASP A 181 23.71 11.49 36.54
C ASP A 181 23.96 11.14 38.01
N GLU A 182 24.76 10.11 38.30
CA GLU A 182 25.22 9.81 39.66
C GLU A 182 26.04 10.97 40.25
N ILE A 183 26.96 11.55 39.46
CA ILE A 183 27.74 12.73 39.87
C ILE A 183 26.82 13.91 40.18
N LYS A 184 25.80 14.18 39.34
CA LYS A 184 24.84 15.27 39.62
C LYS A 184 24.07 15.03 40.91
N LEU A 185 23.63 13.80 41.16
CA LEU A 185 22.92 13.43 42.39
C LEU A 185 23.80 13.65 43.62
N LEU A 186 25.05 13.18 43.58
CA LEU A 186 26.03 13.39 44.64
C LEU A 186 26.30 14.88 44.87
N GLN A 187 26.50 15.67 43.80
CA GLN A 187 26.67 17.12 43.92
C GLN A 187 25.46 17.79 44.56
N GLN A 188 24.24 17.37 44.23
CA GLN A 188 23.02 17.89 44.85
C GLN A 188 22.93 17.52 46.34
N GLN A 189 23.22 16.28 46.71
CA GLN A 189 23.29 15.85 48.11
C GLN A 189 24.35 16.64 48.90
N THR A 190 25.55 16.80 48.33
CA THR A 190 26.62 17.60 48.96
C THR A 190 26.17 19.05 49.18
N ARG A 191 25.53 19.69 48.19
CA ARG A 191 24.99 21.04 48.34
C ARG A 191 23.95 21.13 49.48
N MET A 192 23.04 20.16 49.59
CA MET A 192 22.07 20.12 50.69
C MET A 192 22.74 19.97 52.06
N MET A 193 23.75 19.09 52.18
CA MET A 193 24.48 18.93 53.45
C MET A 193 25.23 20.20 53.84
N VAL A 194 25.90 20.85 52.88
CA VAL A 194 26.60 22.12 53.12
C VAL A 194 25.62 23.21 53.57
N ASN A 195 24.46 23.33 52.92
CA ASN A 195 23.45 24.29 53.32
C ASN A 195 22.93 24.04 54.74
N ARG A 196 22.63 22.78 55.11
CA ARG A 196 22.23 22.43 56.48
C ARG A 196 23.30 22.77 57.51
N ALA A 197 24.55 22.43 57.23
CA ALA A 197 25.67 22.76 58.13
C ALA A 197 25.84 24.27 58.28
N GLN A 198 25.64 25.03 57.20
CA GLN A 198 25.67 26.49 57.23
C GLN A 198 24.51 27.06 58.07
N GLU A 199 23.29 26.56 57.89
CA GLU A 199 22.11 26.94 58.69
C GLU A 199 22.32 26.64 60.19
N ASP A 200 22.78 25.43 60.52
CA ASP A 200 23.11 25.02 61.90
C ASP A 200 24.18 25.94 62.51
N TRP A 201 25.23 26.25 61.74
CA TRP A 201 26.27 27.17 62.21
C TRP A 201 25.71 28.57 62.47
N THR A 202 24.85 29.08 61.57
CA THR A 202 24.23 30.40 61.76
C THR A 202 23.34 30.43 63.00
N MET A 203 22.47 29.42 63.20
CA MET A 203 21.62 29.33 64.39
C MET A 203 22.45 29.26 65.67
N LYS A 204 23.44 28.36 65.73
CA LYS A 204 24.32 28.25 66.91
C LYS A 204 25.07 29.54 67.19
N ASN A 205 25.55 30.22 66.15
CA ASN A 205 26.25 31.50 66.34
C ASN A 205 25.31 32.59 66.86
N GLU A 206 24.05 32.61 66.44
CA GLU A 206 23.01 33.50 66.98
C GLU A 206 22.66 33.17 68.44
N GLU A 207 22.50 31.89 68.79
CA GLU A 207 22.30 31.43 70.17
C GLU A 207 23.48 31.82 71.07
N LEU A 208 24.71 31.64 70.60
CA LEU A 208 25.92 31.98 71.34
C LEU A 208 26.01 33.49 71.59
N LYS A 209 25.53 34.32 70.66
CA LYS A 209 25.37 35.76 70.90
C LYS A 209 24.33 36.03 71.98
N ARG A 210 23.15 35.41 71.93
CA ARG A 210 22.10 35.57 72.97
C ARG A 210 22.61 35.17 74.36
N ILE A 211 23.29 34.04 74.47
CA ILE A 211 23.88 33.57 75.74
C ILE A 211 24.93 34.57 76.26
N LYS A 212 25.74 35.16 75.38
CA LYS A 212 26.70 36.21 75.79
C LYS A 212 25.97 37.44 76.33
N ASP A 213 24.89 37.86 75.68
CA ASP A 213 24.07 39.00 76.13
C ASP A 213 23.41 38.70 77.49
N GLU A 214 22.81 37.52 77.65
CA GLU A 214 22.23 37.04 78.91
C GLU A 214 23.29 36.93 80.03
N GLN A 215 24.47 36.40 79.72
CA GLN A 215 25.58 36.33 80.67
C GLN A 215 25.98 37.74 81.15
N MET A 216 25.96 38.73 80.26
CA MET A 216 26.23 40.12 80.63
C MET A 216 25.17 40.65 81.61
N ILE A 217 23.89 40.34 81.38
CA ILE A 217 22.78 40.69 82.27
C ILE A 217 22.94 40.02 83.63
N VAL A 218 23.21 38.70 83.67
CA VAL A 218 23.41 37.95 84.92
C VAL A 218 24.62 38.48 85.69
N ARG A 219 25.74 38.78 85.01
CA ARG A 219 26.90 39.40 85.66
C ARG A 219 26.54 40.74 86.29
N SER A 220 25.75 41.58 85.61
CA SER A 220 25.29 42.84 86.20
C SER A 220 24.36 42.62 87.40
N ALA A 221 23.44 41.64 87.34
CA ALA A 221 22.53 41.32 88.43
C ALA A 221 23.25 40.75 89.66
N ILE A 222 24.27 39.89 89.46
CA ILE A 222 25.13 39.38 90.56
C ILE A 222 25.91 40.53 91.19
N ALA A 223 26.51 41.41 90.37
CA ALA A 223 27.20 42.58 90.89
C ALA A 223 26.26 43.48 91.70
N GLU A 224 25.02 43.67 91.25
CA GLU A 224 23.99 44.44 91.96
C GLU A 224 23.55 43.75 93.27
N LEU A 225 23.30 42.44 93.28
CA LEU A 225 22.93 41.68 94.47
C LEU A 225 24.05 41.68 95.52
N LEU A 226 25.30 41.49 95.10
CA LEU A 226 26.47 41.57 95.97
C LEU A 226 26.63 42.98 96.54
N SER A 227 26.38 44.02 95.74
CA SER A 227 26.38 45.42 96.19
C SER A 227 25.25 45.70 97.19
N ARG A 228 24.08 45.08 97.05
CA ARG A 228 22.96 45.20 98.00
C ARG A 228 23.21 44.48 99.33
N TYR A 229 23.86 43.31 99.30
CA TYR A 229 24.09 42.50 100.50
C TYR A 229 25.27 42.98 101.35
N MET A 230 26.30 43.54 100.72
CA MET A 230 27.50 43.99 101.43
C MET A 230 27.63 45.53 101.55
N GLY A 231 26.65 46.28 101.02
CA GLY A 231 26.69 47.75 100.93
C GLY A 231 27.61 48.25 99.81
N GLU A 232 27.35 49.46 99.28
CA GLU A 232 28.20 50.09 98.27
C GLU A 232 29.66 50.19 98.78
N GLY A 233 30.57 49.40 98.18
CA GLY A 233 32.01 49.46 98.45
C GLY A 233 32.67 48.21 99.04
N ALA A 234 31.95 47.11 99.25
CA ALA A 234 32.57 45.89 99.77
C ALA A 234 33.32 45.09 98.68
N GLN A 235 34.65 45.10 98.75
CA GLN A 235 35.53 44.23 97.96
C GLN A 235 35.81 42.94 98.74
N ILE A 236 35.55 41.79 98.10
CA ILE A 236 35.92 40.47 98.62
C ILE A 236 37.45 40.39 98.66
N THR A 237 38.04 40.20 99.83
CA THR A 237 39.49 39.96 100.01
C THR A 237 39.77 38.50 100.37
N GLU A 238 40.99 38.00 100.11
CA GLU A 238 41.40 36.59 100.31
C GLU A 238 41.18 36.03 101.72
N ASN A 239 41.01 36.90 102.74
CA ASN A 239 40.82 36.50 104.14
C ASN A 239 39.35 36.56 104.60
N THR A 240 38.40 36.71 103.68
CA THR A 240 36.98 36.71 104.03
C THR A 240 36.54 35.28 104.30
N ASP A 241 36.18 34.95 105.54
CA ASP A 241 35.68 33.61 105.90
C ASP A 241 34.29 33.41 105.29
N LEU A 242 34.26 32.73 104.15
CA LEU A 242 33.05 32.42 103.38
C LEU A 242 32.28 31.23 103.96
N GLU A 243 32.84 30.48 104.91
CA GLU A 243 32.24 29.25 105.45
C GLU A 243 30.85 29.49 106.11
N PRO A 244 30.62 30.56 106.89
CA PRO A 244 29.28 30.84 107.44
C PRO A 244 28.28 31.22 106.36
N ILE A 245 28.74 31.93 105.32
CA ILE A 245 27.94 32.35 104.18
C ILE A 245 27.57 31.13 103.31
N ILE A 246 28.53 30.25 103.06
CA ILE A 246 28.35 28.99 102.33
C ILE A 246 27.39 28.06 103.09
N ARG A 247 27.50 27.95 104.41
CA ARG A 247 26.54 27.15 105.22
C ARG A 247 25.13 27.72 105.19
N ALA A 248 24.98 29.05 105.25
CA ALA A 248 23.68 29.70 105.12
C ALA A 248 23.09 29.47 103.70
N PHE A 249 23.93 29.54 102.66
CA PHE A 249 23.53 29.21 101.30
C PHE A 249 23.14 27.74 101.16
N GLN A 250 23.90 26.79 101.71
CA GLN A 250 23.59 25.36 101.69
C GLN A 250 22.25 25.07 102.40
N GLN A 251 22.03 25.65 103.58
CA GLN A 251 20.80 25.45 104.32
C GLN A 251 19.59 26.04 103.58
N ASN A 252 19.75 27.19 102.92
CA ASN A 252 18.74 27.76 102.04
C ASN A 252 18.52 26.88 100.80
N LEU A 253 19.58 26.33 100.21
CA LEU A 253 19.50 25.49 99.01
C LEU A 253 18.81 24.16 99.32
N ASP A 254 19.04 23.58 100.50
CA ASP A 254 18.33 22.39 100.99
C ASP A 254 16.84 22.69 101.22
N GLN A 255 16.51 23.86 101.81
CA GLN A 255 15.12 24.31 101.96
C GLN A 255 14.44 24.54 100.61
N PHE A 256 15.12 25.19 99.66
CA PHE A 256 14.61 25.39 98.30
C PHE A 256 14.43 24.07 97.57
N THR A 257 15.33 23.10 97.75
CA THR A 257 15.24 21.77 97.12
C THR A 257 14.07 20.98 97.70
N ALA A 258 13.89 21.00 99.03
CA ALA A 258 12.72 20.38 99.67
C ALA A 258 11.41 21.03 99.21
N GLN A 259 11.38 22.36 99.09
CA GLN A 259 10.22 23.09 98.58
C GLN A 259 9.97 22.80 97.09
N ALA A 260 11.02 22.71 96.28
CA ALA A 260 10.93 22.37 94.86
C ALA A 260 10.34 20.96 94.65
N ASN A 261 10.81 19.98 95.42
CA ASN A 261 10.29 18.61 95.36
C ASN A 261 8.82 18.55 95.77
N LEU A 262 8.43 19.25 96.85
CA LEU A 262 7.03 19.35 97.28
C LEU A 262 6.16 20.03 96.20
N THR A 263 6.66 21.09 95.56
CA THR A 263 5.93 21.74 94.47
C THR A 263 5.82 20.83 93.24
N GLN A 264 6.85 20.06 92.92
CA GLN A 264 6.81 19.12 91.81
C GLN A 264 5.78 18.01 92.05
N GLU A 265 5.74 17.42 93.25
CA GLU A 265 4.73 16.43 93.63
C GLU A 265 3.30 17.02 93.55
N ASN A 266 3.12 18.28 93.97
CA ASN A 266 1.84 18.98 93.80
C ASN A 266 1.47 19.22 92.33
N TYR A 267 2.44 19.53 91.46
CA TYR A 267 2.20 19.68 90.03
C TYR A 267 1.81 18.36 89.37
N GLU A 268 2.50 17.27 89.71
CA GLU A 268 2.20 15.92 89.20
C GLU A 268 0.78 15.48 89.63
N ASN A 269 0.39 15.74 90.89
CA ASN A 269 -0.97 15.49 91.36
C ASN A 269 -2.01 16.34 90.62
N LEU A 270 -1.75 17.64 90.41
CA LEU A 270 -2.64 18.54 89.66
C LEU A 270 -2.77 18.14 88.19
N GLU A 271 -1.69 17.69 87.56
CA GLU A 271 -1.71 17.20 86.19
C GLU A 271 -2.56 15.94 86.07
N GLN A 272 -2.45 15.04 87.05
CA GLN A 272 -3.29 13.85 87.11
C GLN A 272 -4.76 14.18 87.36
N GLU A 273 -5.07 15.11 88.27
CA GLU A 273 -6.45 15.60 88.46
C GLU A 273 -7.02 16.27 87.20
N ALA A 274 -6.21 17.04 86.47
CA ALA A 274 -6.61 17.65 85.22
C ALA A 274 -6.85 16.62 84.12
N ALA A 275 -6.04 15.57 84.05
CA ALA A 275 -6.23 14.46 83.12
C ALA A 275 -7.54 13.70 83.42
N ASP A 276 -7.78 13.37 84.68
CA ASP A 276 -9.02 12.73 85.14
C ASP A 276 -10.26 13.59 84.84
N LEU A 277 -10.16 14.91 85.06
CA LEU A 277 -11.25 15.85 84.77
C LEU A 277 -11.51 15.93 83.26
N ASN A 278 -10.45 15.98 82.44
CA ASN A 278 -10.59 16.01 81.00
C ASN A 278 -11.22 14.71 80.47
N GLN A 279 -10.84 13.55 81.01
CA GLN A 279 -11.48 12.28 80.67
C GLN A 279 -12.98 12.31 81.01
N ARG A 280 -13.35 12.72 82.23
CA ARG A 280 -14.76 12.86 82.64
C ARG A 280 -15.52 13.85 81.75
N TYR A 281 -14.87 14.93 81.32
CA TYR A 281 -15.46 15.90 80.40
C TYR A 281 -15.69 15.29 79.01
N GLN A 282 -14.77 14.48 78.49
CA GLN A 282 -14.97 13.76 77.24
C GLN A 282 -16.13 12.75 77.33
N GLU A 283 -16.20 11.98 78.42
CA GLU A 283 -17.34 11.07 78.67
C GLU A 283 -18.68 11.84 78.73
N LEU A 284 -18.71 13.01 79.36
CA LEU A 284 -19.89 13.88 79.38
C LEU A 284 -20.23 14.43 77.99
N LEU A 285 -19.22 14.77 77.19
CA LEU A 285 -19.41 15.27 75.83
C LEU A 285 -19.97 14.18 74.90
N GLU A 286 -19.46 12.95 75.01
CA GLU A 286 -19.97 11.79 74.27
C GLU A 286 -21.43 11.52 74.61
N THR A 287 -21.77 11.46 75.91
CA THR A 287 -23.16 11.29 76.33
C THR A 287 -24.05 12.43 75.83
N HIS A 288 -23.59 13.68 75.88
CA HIS A 288 -24.34 14.80 75.31
C HIS A 288 -24.56 14.65 73.79
N GLN A 289 -23.55 14.21 73.03
CA GLN A 289 -23.67 13.95 71.60
C GLN A 289 -24.66 12.83 71.27
N GLU A 290 -24.80 11.81 72.13
CA GLU A 290 -25.81 10.75 71.97
C GLU A 290 -27.23 11.25 72.26
N TRP A 291 -27.41 12.05 73.32
CA TRP A 291 -28.72 12.55 73.74
C TRP A 291 -29.27 13.65 72.84
N ARG A 292 -28.40 14.46 72.24
CA ARG A 292 -28.80 15.64 71.46
C ARG A 292 -29.68 15.31 70.23
N PRO A 293 -29.32 14.34 69.35
CA PRO A 293 -30.20 13.92 68.27
C PRO A 293 -31.56 13.40 68.75
N ILE A 294 -31.60 12.71 69.90
CA ILE A 294 -32.83 12.20 70.50
C ILE A 294 -33.71 13.38 70.93
N ALA A 295 -33.14 14.38 71.61
CA ALA A 295 -33.84 15.58 72.06
C ALA A 295 -34.39 16.40 70.88
N ILE A 296 -33.59 16.59 69.82
CA ILE A 296 -34.03 17.25 68.58
C ILE A 296 -35.20 16.48 67.95
N GLY A 297 -35.10 15.15 67.83
CA GLY A 297 -36.18 14.33 67.27
C GLY A 297 -37.46 14.35 68.12
N MET A 298 -37.36 14.47 69.45
CA MET A 298 -38.53 14.66 70.32
C MET A 298 -39.16 16.05 70.13
N ALA A 299 -38.35 17.09 70.02
CA ALA A 299 -38.77 18.47 69.78
C ALA A 299 -39.53 18.60 68.46
N GLU A 300 -39.00 18.03 67.36
CA GLU A 300 -39.67 18.01 66.05
C GLU A 300 -41.03 17.29 66.11
N LYS A 301 -41.10 16.12 66.75
CA LYS A 301 -42.37 15.38 66.90
C LYS A 301 -43.41 16.16 67.70
N LEU A 302 -43.00 16.84 68.77
CA LEU A 302 -43.90 17.66 69.57
C LEU A 302 -44.45 18.85 68.77
N GLU A 303 -43.61 19.46 67.94
CA GLU A 303 -44.03 20.52 67.02
C GLU A 303 -45.05 20.02 66.00
N ASP A 304 -44.82 18.83 65.42
CA ASP A 304 -45.75 18.18 64.51
C ASP A 304 -47.10 17.90 65.19
N TYR A 305 -47.09 17.36 66.41
CA TYR A 305 -48.32 17.15 67.18
C TYR A 305 -49.06 18.46 67.47
N ARG A 306 -48.34 19.52 67.85
CA ARG A 306 -48.91 20.85 68.11
C ARG A 306 -49.60 21.39 66.85
N LYS A 307 -48.93 21.35 65.70
CA LYS A 307 -49.48 21.80 64.41
C LYS A 307 -50.68 20.96 63.97
N MET A 308 -50.57 19.64 64.08
CA MET A 308 -51.65 18.72 63.70
C MET A 308 -52.92 18.97 64.52
N MET A 309 -52.82 19.05 65.85
CA MET A 309 -53.98 19.29 66.71
C MET A 309 -54.69 20.60 66.37
N LEU A 310 -53.93 21.68 66.21
CA LEU A 310 -54.49 22.99 65.85
C LEU A 310 -55.13 22.96 64.47
N TYR A 311 -54.47 22.35 63.47
CA TYR A 311 -55.00 22.20 62.13
C TYR A 311 -56.31 21.41 62.13
N GLU A 312 -56.38 20.28 62.84
CA GLU A 312 -57.59 19.47 62.93
C GLU A 312 -58.74 20.25 63.58
N ILE A 313 -58.49 20.93 64.70
CA ILE A 313 -59.53 21.69 65.41
C ILE A 313 -60.07 22.84 64.53
N ILE A 314 -59.19 23.58 63.86
CA ILE A 314 -59.57 24.73 63.05
C ILE A 314 -60.28 24.27 61.77
N ASN A 315 -59.69 23.33 61.02
CA ASN A 315 -60.21 22.95 59.70
C ASN A 315 -61.38 21.97 59.77
N GLN A 316 -61.35 20.94 60.62
CA GLN A 316 -62.45 19.96 60.67
C GLN A 316 -63.75 20.58 61.20
N PHE A 317 -63.66 21.48 62.19
CA PHE A 317 -64.82 22.16 62.74
C PHE A 317 -65.17 23.48 62.04
N GLN A 318 -64.38 23.87 61.03
CA GLN A 318 -64.54 25.13 60.29
C GLN A 318 -64.64 26.34 61.22
N ILE A 319 -63.77 26.40 62.23
CA ILE A 319 -63.70 27.52 63.16
C ILE A 319 -62.81 28.59 62.51
N PRO A 320 -63.23 29.86 62.48
CA PRO A 320 -62.36 30.92 61.99
C PRO A 320 -61.16 31.07 62.93
N ALA A 321 -59.95 30.85 62.40
CA ALA A 321 -58.69 31.15 63.09
C ALA A 321 -58.42 32.66 63.03
N ASP A 322 -57.85 33.21 64.10
CA ASP A 322 -57.37 34.60 64.08
C ASP A 322 -55.94 34.68 63.52
N GLU A 323 -55.50 35.90 63.20
CA GLU A 323 -54.18 36.14 62.61
C GLU A 323 -53.04 35.72 63.55
N ALA A 324 -53.23 35.82 64.86
CA ALA A 324 -52.25 35.38 65.86
C ALA A 324 -52.09 33.85 65.86
N GLU A 325 -53.19 33.10 65.83
CA GLU A 325 -53.21 31.63 65.75
C GLU A 325 -52.61 31.13 64.43
N LEU A 326 -52.90 31.80 63.31
CA LEU A 326 -52.29 31.49 62.00
C LEU A 326 -50.79 31.78 62.00
N ASN A 327 -50.35 32.87 62.62
CA ASN A 327 -48.93 33.16 62.79
C ASN A 327 -48.23 32.09 63.65
N ILE A 328 -48.83 31.69 64.77
CA ILE A 328 -48.33 30.61 65.64
C ILE A 328 -48.27 29.25 64.92
N LEU A 329 -49.18 28.98 63.99
CA LEU A 329 -49.17 27.78 63.14
C LEU A 329 -48.09 27.80 62.06
N SER A 330 -47.88 28.96 61.45
CA SER A 330 -46.92 29.16 60.35
C SER A 330 -45.47 29.21 60.82
N ARG A 331 -45.23 29.61 62.08
CA ARG A 331 -43.89 29.77 62.63
C ARG A 331 -43.18 28.41 62.70
N LYS A 332 -41.97 28.37 62.14
CA LYS A 332 -41.06 27.22 62.25
C LYS A 332 -40.11 27.48 63.41
N ILE A 333 -39.80 26.43 64.16
CA ILE A 333 -38.77 26.47 65.20
C ILE A 333 -37.43 26.67 64.50
N THR A 334 -36.59 27.53 65.07
CA THR A 334 -35.26 27.80 64.52
C THR A 334 -34.28 26.80 65.12
N PRO A 335 -33.53 26.02 64.33
CA PRO A 335 -32.49 25.16 64.87
C PRO A 335 -31.45 26.01 65.61
N SER A 336 -31.17 25.68 66.87
CA SER A 336 -30.23 26.39 67.76
C SER A 336 -29.13 25.43 68.23
N GLU A 337 -27.93 25.96 68.46
CA GLU A 337 -26.85 25.19 69.09
C GLU A 337 -27.10 24.95 70.59
N ASP A 338 -27.85 25.85 71.21
CA ASP A 338 -28.32 25.72 72.59
C ASP A 338 -29.65 24.95 72.62
N ASP A 339 -29.59 23.71 73.11
CA ASP A 339 -30.75 22.82 73.26
C ASP A 339 -31.84 23.46 74.14
N ALA A 340 -31.47 24.21 75.19
CA ALA A 340 -32.43 24.86 76.08
C ALA A 340 -33.21 25.97 75.34
N ALA A 341 -32.56 26.68 74.42
CA ALA A 341 -33.22 27.71 73.61
C ALA A 341 -34.30 27.11 72.69
N MET A 342 -34.03 25.96 72.07
CA MET A 342 -34.99 25.26 71.20
C MET A 342 -36.21 24.79 71.98
N TRP A 343 -36.02 24.14 73.13
CA TRP A 343 -37.11 23.69 74.00
C TRP A 343 -37.95 24.85 74.54
N ASN A 344 -37.30 25.95 74.91
CA ASN A 344 -37.98 27.17 75.35
C ASN A 344 -38.84 27.78 74.22
N GLU A 345 -38.38 27.76 72.97
CA GLU A 345 -39.17 28.26 71.83
C GLU A 345 -40.45 27.41 71.63
N ILE A 346 -40.34 26.07 71.71
CA ILE A 346 -41.50 25.17 71.61
C ILE A 346 -42.51 25.44 72.72
N LEU A 347 -42.05 25.54 73.97
CA LEU A 347 -42.91 25.81 75.12
C LEU A 347 -43.56 27.20 75.03
N GLN A 348 -42.84 28.20 74.54
CA GLN A 348 -43.37 29.54 74.33
C GLN A 348 -44.46 29.53 73.24
N LEU A 349 -44.23 28.84 72.13
CA LEU A 349 -45.24 28.69 71.07
C LEU A 349 -46.46 27.93 71.56
N ALA A 350 -46.28 26.85 72.34
CA ALA A 350 -47.37 26.08 72.91
C ALA A 350 -48.19 26.89 73.94
N SER A 351 -47.53 27.65 74.81
CA SER A 351 -48.20 28.49 75.82
C SER A 351 -48.91 29.70 75.23
N SER A 352 -48.46 30.19 74.06
CA SER A 352 -49.11 31.31 73.35
C SER A 352 -50.46 30.94 72.72
N ILE A 353 -50.82 29.66 72.68
CA ILE A 353 -52.12 29.19 72.20
C ILE A 353 -53.19 29.44 73.27
N ASP A 354 -54.17 30.29 72.97
CA ASP A 354 -55.34 30.51 73.84
C ASP A 354 -56.36 29.38 73.67
N HIS A 355 -56.07 28.26 74.34
CA HIS A 355 -56.92 27.08 74.36
C HIS A 355 -58.35 27.38 74.86
N GLN A 356 -58.53 28.37 75.73
CA GLN A 356 -59.84 28.73 76.27
C GLN A 356 -60.70 29.42 75.20
N ASN A 357 -60.12 30.33 74.43
CA ASN A 357 -60.80 31.01 73.34
C ASN A 357 -61.15 30.03 72.21
N ILE A 358 -60.21 29.16 71.80
CA ILE A 358 -60.47 28.08 70.83
C ILE A 358 -61.64 27.20 71.30
N THR A 359 -61.61 26.74 72.56
CA THR A 359 -62.67 25.91 73.14
C THR A 359 -64.03 26.64 73.15
N ARG A 360 -64.04 27.95 73.45
CA ARG A 360 -65.28 28.76 73.45
C ARG A 360 -65.86 28.87 72.03
N ARG A 361 -65.03 29.15 71.03
CA ARG A 361 -65.46 29.22 69.62
C ARG A 361 -65.95 27.86 69.12
N LEU A 362 -65.24 26.77 69.46
CA LEU A 362 -65.67 25.41 69.16
C LEU A 362 -67.04 25.10 69.76
N ARG A 363 -67.26 25.38 71.05
CA ARG A 363 -68.58 25.18 71.69
C ARG A 363 -69.68 26.00 71.01
N LYS A 364 -69.40 27.25 70.63
CA LYS A 364 -70.35 28.08 69.88
C LYS A 364 -70.70 27.46 68.53
N ARG A 365 -69.69 27.03 67.77
CA ARG A 365 -69.87 26.38 66.46
C ARG A 365 -70.67 25.08 66.57
N VAL A 366 -70.36 24.23 67.54
CA VAL A 366 -71.10 22.99 67.79
C VAL A 366 -72.57 23.29 68.12
N LYS A 367 -72.84 24.32 68.93
CA LYS A 367 -74.20 24.73 69.26
C LYS A 367 -74.97 25.24 68.04
N GLU A 368 -74.34 26.10 67.22
CA GLU A 368 -74.92 26.62 65.97
C GLU A 368 -75.26 25.48 65.00
N VAL A 369 -74.32 24.55 64.77
CA VAL A 369 -74.53 23.39 63.90
C VAL A 369 -75.65 22.50 64.44
N HIS A 370 -75.72 22.30 65.76
CA HIS A 370 -76.78 21.51 66.38
C HIS A 370 -78.16 22.17 66.26
N GLU A 371 -78.24 23.50 66.39
CA GLU A 371 -79.48 24.27 66.18
C GLU A 371 -79.93 24.24 64.71
N LEU A 372 -79.01 24.43 63.76
CA LEU A 372 -79.24 24.25 62.32
C LEU A 372 -79.77 22.84 62.02
N ALA A 373 -79.13 21.80 62.56
CA ALA A 373 -79.58 20.43 62.38
C ALA A 373 -80.99 20.19 62.96
N ARG A 374 -81.32 20.78 64.11
CA ARG A 374 -82.68 20.76 64.66
C ARG A 374 -83.68 21.47 63.76
N GLN A 375 -83.33 22.63 63.23
CA GLN A 375 -84.18 23.40 62.33
C GLN A 375 -84.43 22.62 61.03
N TYR A 376 -83.38 22.10 60.38
CA TYR A 376 -83.52 21.25 59.20
C TYR A 376 -84.38 20.01 59.47
N LYS A 377 -84.27 19.40 60.66
CA LYS A 377 -85.12 18.27 61.05
C LYS A 377 -86.60 18.68 61.19
N LYS A 378 -86.88 19.90 61.67
CA LYS A 378 -88.23 20.44 61.77
C LYS A 378 -88.78 20.76 60.38
N ASP A 379 -88.03 21.50 59.56
CA ASP A 379 -88.40 21.86 58.18
C ASP A 379 -88.66 20.60 57.35
N TYR A 380 -87.82 19.57 57.50
CA TYR A 380 -88.02 18.28 56.85
C TYR A 380 -89.33 17.60 57.28
N LYS A 381 -89.70 17.65 58.58
CA LYS A 381 -90.99 17.12 59.06
C LYS A 381 -92.17 17.89 58.48
N GLU A 382 -92.08 19.22 58.42
CA GLU A 382 -93.13 20.08 57.84
C GLU A 382 -93.30 19.81 56.35
N LEU A 383 -92.21 19.77 55.57
CA LEU A 383 -92.22 19.40 54.16
C LEU A 383 -92.81 18.00 53.93
N LYS A 384 -92.48 17.04 54.80
CA LYS A 384 -93.06 15.69 54.75
C LYS A 384 -94.56 15.69 55.06
N GLY A 385 -95.02 16.56 55.96
CA GLY A 385 -96.43 16.79 56.26
C GLY A 385 -97.18 17.42 55.08
N ILE A 386 -96.63 18.47 54.47
CA ILE A 386 -97.17 19.12 53.25
C ILE A 386 -97.27 18.09 52.12
N LYS A 387 -96.22 17.28 51.91
CA LYS A 387 -96.23 16.21 50.91
C LYS A 387 -97.34 15.18 51.16
N ARG A 388 -97.59 14.79 52.42
CA ARG A 388 -98.71 13.89 52.77
C ARG A 388 -100.06 14.53 52.48
N ASN A 389 -100.26 15.81 52.81
CA ASN A 389 -101.52 16.52 52.55
C ASN A 389 -101.78 16.71 51.04
N LEU A 390 -100.74 16.95 50.25
CA LEU A 390 -100.83 16.99 48.78
C LEU A 390 -101.21 15.63 48.19
N ILE A 391 -100.67 14.53 48.74
CA ILE A 391 -101.05 13.17 48.34
C ILE A 391 -102.52 12.89 48.70
N HIS A 392 -102.96 13.25 49.90
CA HIS A 392 -104.37 13.09 50.33
C HIS A 392 -105.37 13.90 49.48
N ARG A 393 -105.00 15.13 49.05
CA ARG A 393 -105.81 15.92 48.12
C ARG A 393 -105.86 15.34 46.71
N LYS A 394 -104.78 14.69 46.24
CA LYS A 394 -104.78 13.99 44.94
C LYS A 394 -105.59 12.69 44.93
N THR A 395 -105.85 12.09 46.09
CA THR A 395 -106.69 10.87 46.22
C THR A 395 -108.15 11.17 46.59
N SER A 396 -108.50 12.44 46.84
CA SER A 396 -109.88 12.88 47.16
C SER A 396 -110.55 13.65 46.01
N ILE A 397 -109.92 13.68 44.84
CA ILE A 397 -110.44 14.05 43.52
C ILE A 397 -110.46 12.77 42.71
#